data_AF-A0ABD2GUY6-F1
#
_entry.id   AF-A0ABD2GUY6-F1
#
_cell.length_a   1.000
_cell.length_b   1.000
_cell.length_c   1.000
_cell.angle_alpha   90.00
_cell.angle_beta   90.00
_cell.angle_gamma   90.00
#
_symmetry.space_group_name_H-M   'P 1'
#
loop_
_entity.id
_entity.type
_entity.pdbx_description
1 polymer ?
#
loop_
_entity_poly.entity_id
_entity_poly.type
_entity_poly.pdbx_seq_one_letter_code
_entity_poly.pdbx_strand_id
1 'polypeptide(L)'
;MADELNRIRVKFVDSANKELIKELLDGLLEVGVLNDGQKDSILEENPSTKDKARALIDRVRKKGDDASRKMIALLQSRDQTLYDSLGLSSGKPAQPGHATL
;
A
#
# COMPACT_ATOMS: atom_id res chain seq x y z
N MET A 1 -0.57 10.17 -9.10
CA MET A 1 -0.60 9.21 -7.96
C MET A 1 0.20 7.94 -8.23
N ALA A 2 0.30 7.45 -9.47
CA ALA A 2 1.22 6.36 -9.81
C ALA A 2 2.69 6.67 -9.45
N ASP A 3 3.12 7.93 -9.64
CA ASP A 3 4.45 8.42 -9.22
C ASP A 3 4.63 8.43 -7.69
N GLU A 4 3.57 8.79 -6.97
CA GLU A 4 3.55 8.84 -5.51
C GLU A 4 3.68 7.45 -4.90
N LEU A 5 2.97 6.47 -5.50
CA LEU A 5 3.09 5.06 -5.15
C LEU A 5 4.52 4.53 -5.39
N ASN A 6 5.17 4.97 -6.47
CA ASN A 6 6.56 4.61 -6.73
C ASN A 6 7.54 5.25 -5.73
N ARG A 7 7.26 6.47 -5.28
CA ARG A 7 8.08 7.18 -4.30
C ARG A 7 8.05 6.52 -2.93
N ILE A 8 6.86 6.08 -2.49
CA ILE A 8 6.70 5.37 -1.21
C ILE A 8 7.15 3.91 -1.30
N ARG A 9 7.33 3.34 -2.51
CA ARG A 9 7.65 1.93 -2.74
C ARG A 9 8.78 1.43 -1.85
N VAL A 10 9.86 2.19 -1.75
CA VAL A 10 11.05 1.78 -1.00
C VAL A 10 10.73 1.66 0.50
N LYS A 11 10.08 2.69 1.07
CA LYS A 11 9.69 2.68 2.48
C LYS A 11 8.60 1.65 2.77
N PHE A 12 7.62 1.52 1.87
CA PHE A 12 6.55 0.52 1.99
C PHE A 12 7.14 -0.89 1.98
N VAL A 13 8.05 -1.20 1.07
CA VAL A 13 8.72 -2.51 1.01
C VAL A 13 9.52 -2.81 2.29
N ASP A 14 10.09 -1.79 2.93
CA ASP A 14 10.86 -1.97 4.16
C ASP A 14 9.97 -2.15 5.41
N SER A 15 8.85 -1.42 5.47
CA SER A 15 7.93 -1.47 6.62
C SER A 15 6.77 -2.46 6.46
N ALA A 16 6.46 -2.94 5.24
CA ALA A 16 5.35 -3.84 5.00
C ALA A 16 5.65 -5.26 5.50
N ASN A 17 4.69 -5.80 6.24
CA ASN A 17 4.73 -7.17 6.74
C ASN A 17 3.94 -8.12 5.84
N LYS A 18 4.20 -9.42 5.97
CA LYS A 18 3.53 -10.47 5.17
C LYS A 18 2.00 -10.40 5.31
N GLU A 19 1.52 -10.12 6.51
CA GLU A 19 0.09 -9.99 6.81
C GLU A 19 -0.51 -8.78 6.09
N LEU A 20 0.08 -7.59 6.26
CA LEU A 20 -0.34 -6.37 5.58
C LEU A 20 -0.36 -6.53 4.04
N ILE A 21 0.64 -7.18 3.46
CA ILE A 21 0.67 -7.47 2.02
C ILE A 21 -0.50 -8.37 1.63
N LYS A 22 -0.79 -9.42 2.41
CA LYS A 22 -1.93 -10.31 2.14
C LYS A 22 -3.25 -9.55 2.20
N GLU A 23 -3.46 -8.70 3.20
CA GLU A 23 -4.68 -7.90 3.32
C GLU A 23 -4.84 -6.91 2.16
N LEU A 24 -3.75 -6.27 1.74
CA LEU A 24 -3.76 -5.38 0.58
C LEU A 24 -4.06 -6.14 -0.71
N LEU A 25 -3.48 -7.33 -0.90
CA LEU A 25 -3.79 -8.19 -2.05
C LEU A 25 -5.27 -8.58 -2.08
N ASP A 26 -5.83 -8.92 -0.92
CA ASP A 26 -7.23 -9.32 -0.78
C ASP A 26 -8.18 -8.14 -1.07
N GLY A 27 -7.93 -6.98 -0.46
CA GLY A 27 -8.68 -5.77 -0.75
C GLY A 27 -8.57 -5.33 -2.21
N LEU A 28 -7.40 -5.48 -2.83
CA LEU A 28 -7.19 -5.19 -4.26
C LEU A 28 -7.90 -6.18 -5.18
N LEU A 29 -8.05 -7.44 -4.76
CA LEU A 29 -8.85 -8.44 -5.47
C LEU A 29 -10.34 -8.10 -5.37
N GLU A 30 -10.82 -7.76 -4.17
CA GLU A 30 -12.22 -7.42 -3.89
C GLU A 30 -12.69 -6.21 -4.70
N VAL A 31 -11.87 -5.16 -4.78
CA VAL A 31 -12.18 -3.95 -5.57
C VAL A 31 -11.94 -4.11 -7.08
N GLY A 32 -11.58 -5.32 -7.53
CA GLY A 32 -11.33 -5.67 -8.94
C GLY A 32 -10.06 -5.08 -9.53
N VAL A 33 -9.10 -4.65 -8.69
CA VAL A 33 -7.79 -4.16 -9.16
C VAL A 33 -6.91 -5.33 -9.56
N LEU A 34 -6.82 -6.38 -8.74
CA LEU A 34 -6.11 -7.61 -9.08
C LEU A 34 -7.09 -8.72 -9.45
N ASN A 35 -6.59 -9.71 -10.18
CA ASN A 35 -7.27 -10.98 -10.38
C ASN A 35 -6.60 -12.05 -9.51
N ASP A 36 -7.32 -13.15 -9.26
CA ASP A 36 -6.85 -14.24 -8.39
C ASP A 36 -5.50 -14.79 -8.86
N GLY A 37 -5.34 -15.02 -10.17
CA GLY A 37 -4.07 -15.45 -10.75
C GLY A 37 -2.94 -14.43 -10.58
N GLN A 38 -3.21 -13.12 -10.53
CA GLN A 38 -2.15 -12.13 -10.27
C GLN A 38 -1.73 -12.12 -8.80
N LYS A 39 -2.70 -12.27 -7.90
CA LYS A 39 -2.45 -12.38 -6.45
C LYS A 39 -1.60 -13.62 -6.16
N ASP A 40 -1.97 -14.75 -6.73
CA ASP A 40 -1.26 -16.03 -6.54
C ASP A 40 0.16 -15.97 -7.09
N SER A 41 0.34 -15.46 -8.32
CA SER A 41 1.66 -15.21 -8.92
C SER A 41 2.56 -14.37 -8.00
N ILE A 42 2.04 -13.30 -7.38
CA ILE A 42 2.82 -12.49 -6.43
C ILE A 42 3.19 -13.30 -5.18
N LEU A 43 2.28 -14.12 -4.66
CA LEU A 43 2.50 -14.90 -3.45
C LEU A 43 3.46 -16.07 -3.65
N GLU A 44 3.40 -16.73 -4.81
CA GLU A 44 4.22 -17.87 -5.20
C GLU A 44 5.59 -17.47 -5.76
N GLU A 45 5.65 -16.52 -6.70
CA GLU A 45 6.92 -16.16 -7.38
C GLU A 45 7.90 -15.43 -6.46
N ASN A 46 7.42 -14.76 -5.41
CA ASN A 46 8.23 -13.90 -4.57
C ASN A 46 8.41 -14.58 -3.19
N PRO A 47 9.57 -15.16 -2.85
CA PRO A 47 9.74 -15.86 -1.58
C PRO A 47 9.83 -14.89 -0.38
N SER A 48 10.29 -13.66 -0.61
CA SER A 48 10.50 -12.65 0.43
C SER A 48 9.33 -11.66 0.52
N THR A 49 8.99 -11.24 1.75
CA THR A 49 8.00 -10.18 2.02
C THR A 49 8.30 -8.90 1.24
N LYS A 50 9.57 -8.49 1.19
CA LYS A 50 10.01 -7.29 0.45
C LYS A 50 9.75 -7.41 -1.05
N ASP A 51 10.00 -8.59 -1.61
CA ASP A 51 9.81 -8.87 -3.03
C ASP A 51 8.32 -8.89 -3.39
N LYS A 52 7.48 -9.50 -2.53
CA LYS A 52 6.00 -9.44 -2.65
C LYS A 52 5.49 -8.00 -2.66
N ALA A 53 5.93 -7.17 -1.72
CA ALA A 53 5.54 -5.76 -1.66
C ALA A 53 5.98 -5.01 -2.92
N ARG A 54 7.19 -5.29 -3.42
CA ARG A 54 7.75 -4.69 -4.62
C ARG A 54 6.92 -5.05 -5.85
N ALA A 55 6.54 -6.32 -5.99
CA ALA A 55 5.73 -6.84 -7.08
C ALA A 55 4.29 -6.31 -7.02
N LEU A 56 3.70 -6.23 -5.83
CA LEU A 56 2.37 -5.67 -5.62
C LEU A 56 2.29 -4.22 -6.10
N ILE A 57 3.22 -3.37 -5.68
CA ILE A 57 3.27 -1.97 -6.14
C ILE A 57 3.45 -1.88 -7.66
N ASP A 58 4.31 -2.72 -8.23
CA ASP A 58 4.57 -2.74 -9.67
C ASP A 58 3.29 -3.09 -10.46
N ARG A 59 2.53 -4.09 -9.99
CA ARG A 59 1.27 -4.54 -10.58
C ARG A 59 0.19 -3.46 -10.50
N VAL A 60 0.04 -2.84 -9.33
CA VAL A 60 -0.92 -1.75 -9.11
C VAL A 60 -0.59 -0.55 -9.99
N ARG A 61 0.68 -0.15 -10.04
CA ARG A 61 1.16 0.96 -10.88
C ARG A 61 0.96 0.69 -12.37
N LYS A 62 1.22 -0.54 -12.83
CA LYS A 62 1.02 -0.95 -14.23
C LYS A 62 -0.45 -0.89 -14.64
N LYS A 63 -1.38 -1.01 -13.70
CA LYS A 63 -2.82 -0.91 -13.95
C LYS A 63 -3.32 0.54 -14.06
N GLY A 64 -2.59 1.48 -13.46
CA GLY A 64 -2.82 2.92 -13.59
C GLY A 64 -3.11 3.64 -12.27
N ASP A 65 -3.46 4.92 -12.38
CA ASP A 65 -3.69 5.78 -11.21
C ASP A 65 -4.90 5.35 -10.36
N ASP A 66 -5.96 4.77 -10.96
CA ASP A 66 -7.13 4.30 -10.21
C ASP A 66 -6.78 3.16 -9.25
N ALA A 67 -5.99 2.19 -9.73
CA ALA A 67 -5.47 1.12 -8.90
C ALA A 67 -4.58 1.65 -7.78
N SER A 68 -3.72 2.63 -8.10
CA SER A 68 -2.84 3.28 -7.12
C SER A 68 -3.64 3.99 -6.02
N ARG A 69 -4.73 4.69 -6.37
CA ARG A 69 -5.67 5.30 -5.42
C ARG A 69 -6.25 4.29 -4.45
N LYS A 70 -6.77 3.18 -4.99
CA LYS A 70 -7.40 2.13 -4.17
C LYS A 70 -6.39 1.48 -3.23
N MET A 71 -5.16 1.22 -3.69
CA MET A 71 -4.11 0.69 -2.82
C MET A 71 -3.80 1.63 -1.66
N ILE A 72 -3.66 2.93 -1.93
CA ILE A 72 -3.39 3.95 -0.91
C ILE A 72 -4.55 4.04 0.10
N ALA A 73 -5.80 3.98 -0.36
CA ALA A 73 -6.98 3.98 0.50
C ALA A 73 -7.07 2.73 1.39
N LEU A 74 -6.80 1.55 0.83
CA LEU A 74 -6.72 0.30 1.60
C LEU A 74 -5.61 0.37 2.65
N LEU A 75 -4.45 0.91 2.27
CA LEU A 75 -3.33 1.08 3.18
C LEU A 75 -3.69 2.00 4.35
N GLN A 76 -4.34 3.14 4.08
CA GLN A 76 -4.80 4.04 5.12
C GLN A 76 -5.79 3.36 6.08
N SER A 77 -6.72 2.56 5.54
CA SER A 77 -7.73 1.87 6.36
C SER A 77 -7.16 0.71 7.18
N ARG A 78 -6.10 0.06 6.70
CA ARG A 78 -5.48 -1.09 7.37
C ARG A 78 -4.39 -0.67 8.34
N ASP A 79 -3.56 0.28 7.93
CA ASP A 79 -2.40 0.71 8.69
C ASP A 79 -2.18 2.22 8.52
N GLN A 80 -2.92 2.99 9.31
CA GLN A 80 -2.83 4.44 9.30
C GLN A 80 -1.44 4.94 9.75
N THR A 81 -0.78 4.22 10.66
CA THR A 81 0.57 4.54 11.12
C THR A 81 1.58 4.42 9.98
N LEU A 82 1.49 3.35 9.20
CA LEU A 82 2.35 3.15 8.04
C LEU A 82 2.03 4.17 6.95
N TYR A 83 0.75 4.46 6.70
CA TYR A 83 0.33 5.52 5.78
C TYR A 83 0.95 6.89 6.12
N ASP A 84 0.95 7.27 7.40
CA ASP A 84 1.54 8.53 7.87
C ASP A 84 3.07 8.52 7.73
N SER A 85 3.72 7.42 8.13
CA SER A 85 5.18 7.21 7.99
C SER A 85 5.68 7.28 6.53
N LEU A 86 4.82 6.87 5.59
CA LEU A 86 5.08 6.97 4.16
C LEU A 86 4.94 8.40 3.61
N GLY A 87 4.41 9.34 4.40
CA GLY A 87 4.22 10.72 4.00
C GLY A 87 3.08 10.91 3.01
N LEU A 88 2.14 9.97 2.95
CA LEU A 88 0.95 10.06 2.11
C LEU A 88 -0.12 10.99 2.70
N SER A 89 0.03 11.32 3.98
CA SER A 89 -0.73 12.35 4.68
C SER A 89 -0.36 13.75 4.16
N SER A 90 -0.77 14.10 2.94
CA SER A 90 -0.73 15.50 2.46
C SER A 90 -2.06 16.24 2.74
N GLY A 91 -2.77 15.86 3.80
CA GLY A 91 -4.18 16.25 3.98
C GLY A 91 -4.66 16.43 5.41
N LYS A 92 -3.82 16.94 6.32
CA LYS A 92 -4.14 17.90 7.39
C LYS A 92 -2.99 17.92 8.40
N PRO A 93 -2.50 19.10 8.84
CA PRO A 93 -1.74 19.15 10.07
C PRO A 93 -2.68 18.66 11.17
N ALA A 94 -2.45 17.45 11.67
CA ALA A 94 -2.85 17.14 13.01
C ALA A 94 -2.07 18.11 13.90
N GLN A 95 -2.69 19.23 14.25
CA GLN A 95 -2.32 19.98 15.43
C GLN A 95 -2.98 19.26 16.61
N PRO A 96 -2.25 18.43 17.38
CA PRO A 96 -2.63 18.19 18.76
C PRO A 96 -2.31 19.48 19.53
N GLY A 97 -3.22 20.44 19.50
CA GLY A 97 -3.25 21.52 20.46
C GLY A 97 -3.77 21.00 21.80
N HIS A 98 -3.03 20.08 22.42
CA HIS A 98 -3.24 19.72 23.82
C HIS A 98 -2.20 20.44 24.66
N ALA A 99 -2.62 21.51 25.34
CA ALA A 99 -2.07 22.06 26.58
C ALA A 99 -3.13 23.05 27.09
N THR A 100 -3.99 22.68 28.04
CA THR A 100 -3.74 22.81 29.49
C THR A 100 -3.41 24.26 29.86
N LEU A 101 -4.41 25.08 30.20
CA LEU A 101 -4.83 25.40 31.57
C LEU A 101 -6.05 26.35 31.54
#